data_AF-A0A2H6N0H8-F1
#
_entry.id   AF-A0A2H6N0H8-F1
#
_cell.length_a   1.000
_cell.length_b   1.000
_cell.length_c   1.000
_cell.angle_alpha   90.00
_cell.angle_beta   90.00
_cell.angle_gamma   90.00
#
_symmetry.space_group_name_H-M   'P 1'
#
loop_
_entity.id
_entity.type
_entity.pdbx_description
1 polymer ?
#
loop_
_entity_poly.entity_id
_entity_poly.type
_entity_poly.pdbx_seq_one_letter_code
_entity_poly.pdbx_strand_id
1 'polypeptide(L)'
;VTIQLVVFGLSNQMVVAFKEENMISFKHLFLKGYTDNMDDTYAVYTQTEVYDQISFAINQFLQLRTISVGNHAYEKRGSEETPMAICQYFYKRGIISPGNDTFDIDPEIETECIYVEPMLPLENGTLRKTPFNF
;
A
#
# COMPACT_ATOMS: atom_id res chain seq x y z
N VAL A 1 -10.42 21.24 -36.25
CA VAL A 1 -9.45 21.15 -35.14
C VAL A 1 -10.10 21.43 -33.78
N THR A 2 -10.96 22.45 -33.64
CA THR A 2 -11.64 22.80 -32.36
C THR A 2 -12.52 21.68 -31.80
N ILE A 3 -13.39 21.05 -32.61
CA ILE A 3 -14.25 19.93 -32.17
C ILE A 3 -13.43 18.72 -31.73
N GLN A 4 -12.37 18.39 -32.48
CA GLN A 4 -11.46 17.29 -32.16
C GLN A 4 -10.80 17.49 -30.79
N LEU A 5 -10.39 18.73 -30.47
CA LEU A 5 -9.82 19.06 -29.17
C LEU A 5 -10.83 18.93 -28.03
N VAL A 6 -12.10 19.33 -28.25
CA VAL A 6 -13.15 19.21 -27.23
C VAL A 6 -13.47 17.74 -26.93
N VAL A 7 -13.64 16.90 -27.97
CA VAL A 7 -13.91 15.47 -27.79
C VAL A 7 -12.74 14.77 -27.09
N PHE A 8 -11.51 15.11 -27.48
CA PHE A 8 -10.30 14.61 -26.83
C PHE A 8 -10.23 15.04 -25.35
N GLY A 9 -10.51 16.31 -25.06
CA GLY A 9 -10.51 16.85 -23.71
C GLY A 9 -11.51 16.15 -22.80
N LEU A 10 -12.75 15.93 -23.27
CA LEU A 10 -13.79 15.24 -22.51
C LEU A 10 -13.43 13.77 -22.21
N SER A 11 -12.86 13.07 -23.20
CA SER A 11 -12.42 11.69 -23.03
C SER A 11 -11.32 11.58 -21.96
N ASN A 12 -10.32 12.47 -22.02
CA ASN A 12 -9.23 12.45 -21.04
C ASN A 12 -9.71 12.89 -19.66
N GLN A 13 -10.59 13.88 -19.57
CA GLN A 13 -11.15 14.33 -18.30
C GLN A 13 -11.89 13.20 -17.59
N MET A 14 -12.65 12.37 -18.31
CA MET A 14 -13.33 11.22 -17.72
C MET A 14 -12.35 10.19 -17.15
N VAL A 15 -11.25 9.91 -17.87
CA VAL A 15 -10.21 8.98 -17.40
C VAL A 15 -9.49 9.54 -16.17
N VAL A 16 -9.19 10.83 -16.16
CA VAL A 16 -8.56 11.51 -15.02
C VAL A 16 -9.48 11.48 -13.80
N ALA A 17 -10.75 11.84 -13.95
CA ALA A 17 -11.72 11.81 -12.86
C ALA A 17 -11.87 10.40 -12.29
N PHE A 18 -12.02 9.38 -13.15
CA PHE A 18 -12.07 7.99 -12.72
C PHE A 18 -10.80 7.60 -11.93
N LYS A 19 -9.62 7.98 -12.40
CA LYS A 19 -8.35 7.70 -11.70
C LYS A 19 -8.30 8.40 -10.34
N GLU A 20 -8.67 9.66 -10.25
CA GLU A 20 -8.63 10.46 -9.03
C GLU A 20 -9.60 9.92 -7.98
N GLU A 21 -10.85 9.64 -8.36
CA GLU A 21 -11.88 9.11 -7.46
C GLU A 21 -11.51 7.72 -6.90
N ASN A 22 -10.94 6.85 -7.74
CA ASN A 22 -10.44 5.56 -7.29
C ASN A 22 -9.22 5.71 -6.37
N MET A 23 -8.32 6.65 -6.66
CA MET A 23 -7.17 6.92 -5.80
C MET A 23 -7.60 7.40 -4.41
N ILE A 24 -8.57 8.32 -4.33
CA ILE A 24 -9.13 8.79 -3.06
C ILE A 24 -9.78 7.62 -2.31
N SER A 25 -10.55 6.78 -3.00
CA SER A 25 -11.17 5.59 -2.41
C SER A 25 -10.12 4.63 -1.83
N PHE A 26 -8.99 4.41 -2.53
CA PHE A 26 -7.90 3.58 -2.02
C PHE A 26 -7.18 4.18 -0.81
N LYS A 27 -7.02 5.51 -0.74
CA LYS A 27 -6.48 6.17 0.46
C LYS A 27 -7.35 5.88 1.68
N HIS A 28 -8.67 6.04 1.55
CA HIS A 28 -9.63 5.72 2.62
C HIS A 28 -9.67 4.23 2.98
N LEU A 29 -9.48 3.32 2.01
CA LEU A 29 -9.49 1.88 2.26
C LEU A 29 -8.21 1.38 2.94
N PHE A 30 -7.04 1.87 2.54
CA PHE A 30 -5.76 1.28 2.94
C PHE A 30 -4.98 2.10 3.97
N LEU A 31 -5.27 3.39 4.15
CA LEU A 31 -4.59 4.24 5.13
C LEU A 31 -5.47 4.43 6.38
N LYS A 32 -5.03 3.88 7.52
CA LYS A 32 -5.76 3.98 8.79
C LYS A 32 -5.86 5.44 9.21
N GLY A 33 -7.08 5.92 9.45
CA GLY A 33 -7.34 7.27 9.94
C GLY A 33 -7.08 8.38 8.91
N TYR A 34 -6.98 8.06 7.62
CA TYR A 34 -6.88 9.07 6.57
C TYR A 34 -8.14 9.94 6.51
N THR A 35 -7.94 11.23 6.24
CA THR A 35 -9.01 12.20 5.99
C THR A 35 -8.62 13.09 4.82
N ASP A 36 -9.60 13.61 4.06
CA ASP A 36 -9.35 14.31 2.79
C ASP A 36 -8.47 15.57 2.93
N ASN A 37 -8.36 16.13 4.13
CA ASN A 37 -7.56 17.33 4.40
C ASN A 37 -6.07 17.01 4.68
N MET A 38 -5.68 15.73 4.74
CA MET A 38 -4.35 15.30 5.21
C MET A 38 -3.41 14.87 4.08
N ASP A 39 -3.75 15.11 2.83
CA ASP A 39 -3.11 14.42 1.71
C ASP A 39 -1.58 14.59 1.63
N ASP A 40 -1.07 15.77 2.00
CA ASP A 40 0.37 16.08 2.06
C ASP A 40 0.97 16.05 3.47
N THR A 41 0.15 15.80 4.50
CA THR A 41 0.55 15.90 5.93
C THR A 41 0.38 14.61 6.72
N TYR A 42 -0.17 13.57 6.09
CA TYR A 42 -0.35 12.27 6.70
C TYR A 42 1.00 11.63 7.05
N ALA A 43 1.28 11.49 8.35
CA ALA A 43 2.50 10.88 8.87
C ALA A 43 2.23 10.16 10.21
N VAL A 44 3.03 9.15 10.48
CA VAL A 44 3.06 8.41 11.76
C VAL A 44 4.38 8.67 12.48
N TYR A 45 4.35 8.77 13.80
CA TYR A 45 5.50 9.26 14.58
C TYR A 45 6.01 8.26 15.62
N THR A 46 5.33 7.13 15.78
CA THR A 46 5.74 6.06 16.69
C THR A 46 5.94 4.74 15.94
N GLN A 47 6.87 3.91 16.43
CA GLN A 47 7.12 2.60 15.84
C GLN A 47 5.85 1.75 15.83
N THR A 48 5.12 1.72 16.96
CA THR A 48 3.87 0.95 17.08
C THR A 48 2.84 1.38 16.04
N GLU A 49 2.67 2.68 15.78
CA GLU A 49 1.76 3.17 14.74
C GLU A 49 2.19 2.72 13.34
N VAL A 50 3.49 2.65 13.04
CA VAL A 50 3.99 2.11 11.77
C VAL A 50 3.57 0.65 11.59
N TYR A 51 3.80 -0.20 12.61
CA TYR A 51 3.40 -1.61 12.57
C TYR A 51 1.88 -1.78 12.45
N ASP A 52 1.11 -0.96 13.18
CA ASP A 52 -0.34 -0.95 13.12
C ASP A 52 -0.85 -0.55 11.73
N GLN A 53 -0.22 0.44 11.09
CA GLN A 53 -0.57 0.91 9.76
C GLN A 53 -0.32 -0.16 8.70
N ILE A 54 0.87 -0.79 8.73
CA ILE A 54 1.23 -1.87 7.81
C ILE A 54 0.24 -3.04 7.98
N SER A 55 -0.02 -3.45 9.22
CA SER A 55 -0.96 -4.52 9.53
C SER A 55 -2.38 -4.19 9.07
N PHE A 56 -2.82 -2.94 9.23
CA PHE A 56 -4.11 -2.48 8.74
C PHE A 56 -4.20 -2.61 7.22
N ALA A 57 -3.22 -2.09 6.47
CA ALA A 57 -3.21 -2.16 5.00
C ALA A 57 -3.25 -3.62 4.49
N ILE A 58 -2.50 -4.53 5.12
CA ILE A 58 -2.52 -5.96 4.78
C ILE A 58 -3.91 -6.56 5.02
N ASN A 59 -4.53 -6.28 6.16
CA ASN A 59 -5.86 -6.81 6.47
C ASN A 59 -6.93 -6.28 5.49
N GLN A 60 -6.86 -4.99 5.14
CA GLN A 60 -7.76 -4.39 4.16
C GLN A 60 -7.54 -4.99 2.76
N PHE A 61 -6.29 -5.27 2.40
CA PHE A 61 -5.97 -5.98 1.16
C PHE A 61 -6.61 -7.36 1.17
N LEU A 62 -6.40 -8.17 2.20
CA LEU A 62 -7.00 -9.52 2.27
C LEU A 62 -8.54 -9.50 2.22
N GLN A 63 -9.17 -8.44 2.72
CA GLN A 63 -10.64 -8.30 2.77
C GLN A 63 -11.23 -7.47 1.64
N LEU A 64 -10.44 -7.03 0.65
CA LEU A 64 -10.83 -6.03 -0.36
C LEU A 64 -12.18 -6.35 -1.02
N ARG A 65 -12.41 -7.62 -1.36
CA ARG A 65 -13.65 -8.08 -2.02
C ARG A 65 -14.92 -7.90 -1.18
N THR A 66 -14.77 -7.93 0.15
CA THR A 66 -15.89 -7.86 1.09
C THR A 66 -16.19 -6.43 1.50
N ILE A 67 -15.15 -5.59 1.63
CA ILE A 67 -15.27 -4.23 2.17
C ILE A 67 -15.47 -3.17 1.08
N SER A 68 -15.00 -3.43 -0.14
CA SER A 68 -15.01 -2.43 -1.19
C SER A 68 -16.37 -2.37 -1.88
N VAL A 69 -16.85 -1.15 -2.12
CA VAL A 69 -18.05 -0.90 -2.93
C VAL A 69 -17.72 -0.95 -4.44
N GLY A 70 -16.46 -0.70 -4.79
CA GLY A 70 -15.98 -0.70 -6.18
C GLY A 70 -15.85 -2.11 -6.74
N ASN A 71 -15.83 -2.22 -8.07
CA ASN A 71 -15.64 -3.49 -8.79
C ASN A 71 -14.14 -3.89 -8.86
N HIS A 72 -13.43 -3.80 -7.74
CA HIS A 72 -12.01 -4.11 -7.66
C HIS A 72 -11.77 -5.62 -7.52
N ALA A 73 -10.76 -6.12 -8.22
CA ALA A 73 -10.32 -7.50 -8.16
C ALA A 73 -8.80 -7.55 -8.25
N TYR A 74 -8.20 -8.61 -7.69
CA TYR A 74 -6.77 -8.85 -7.86
C TYR A 74 -6.46 -9.28 -9.29
N GLU A 75 -5.29 -8.90 -9.76
CA GLU A 75 -4.75 -9.42 -11.01
C GLU A 75 -4.59 -10.94 -10.89
N LYS A 76 -4.89 -11.66 -11.97
CA LYS A 76 -4.69 -13.11 -12.08
C LYS A 76 -3.62 -13.41 -13.11
N ARG A 77 -2.64 -14.22 -12.72
CA ARG A 77 -1.66 -14.81 -13.63
C ARG A 77 -1.97 -16.30 -13.75
N GLY A 78 -2.83 -16.64 -14.71
CA GLY A 78 -3.34 -18.00 -14.86
C GLY A 78 -4.39 -18.33 -13.80
N SER A 79 -4.16 -19.37 -13.00
CA SER A 79 -5.05 -19.80 -11.92
C SER A 79 -4.77 -19.11 -10.57
N GLU A 80 -3.65 -18.40 -10.44
CA GLU A 80 -3.21 -17.79 -9.20
C GLU A 80 -3.41 -16.26 -9.22
N GLU A 81 -3.75 -15.71 -8.06
CA GLU A 81 -3.90 -14.27 -7.85
C GLU A 81 -2.56 -13.66 -7.49
N THR A 82 -2.26 -12.47 -8.04
CA THR A 82 -0.99 -11.80 -7.79
C THR A 82 -0.89 -11.40 -6.31
N PRO A 83 0.20 -11.79 -5.61
CA PRO A 83 0.39 -11.42 -4.21
C PRO A 83 0.72 -9.95 -4.02
N MET A 84 0.37 -9.39 -2.86
CA MET A 84 0.89 -8.11 -2.39
C MET A 84 2.35 -8.28 -1.97
N ALA A 85 3.23 -7.41 -2.45
CA ALA A 85 4.63 -7.36 -2.01
C ALA A 85 4.79 -6.26 -0.95
N ILE A 86 5.41 -6.61 0.17
CA ILE A 86 5.84 -5.67 1.21
C ILE A 86 7.36 -5.67 1.18
N CYS A 87 7.96 -4.53 0.82
CA CYS A 87 9.40 -4.43 0.65
C CYS A 87 9.98 -3.41 1.63
N GLN A 88 11.05 -3.81 2.30
CA GLN A 88 11.87 -2.96 3.14
C GLN A 88 13.15 -2.62 2.39
N TYR A 89 13.46 -1.32 2.32
CA TYR A 89 14.69 -0.80 1.74
C TYR A 89 15.51 -0.18 2.87
N PHE A 90 16.72 -0.67 3.09
CA PHE A 90 17.57 -0.23 4.19
C PHE A 90 19.05 -0.19 3.79
N TYR A 91 19.84 0.58 4.53
CA TYR A 91 21.29 0.61 4.33
C TYR A 91 21.89 -0.74 4.72
N LYS A 92 22.73 -1.28 3.83
CA LYS A 92 23.49 -2.52 4.04
C LYS A 92 24.24 -2.53 5.37
N ARG A 93 24.75 -1.36 5.78
CA ARG A 93 25.31 -1.13 7.11
C ARG A 93 24.90 0.25 7.59
N GLY A 94 24.31 0.32 8.77
CA GLY A 94 23.89 1.59 9.39
C GLY A 94 24.12 1.56 10.89
N ILE A 95 25.38 1.62 11.32
CA ILE A 95 25.71 1.70 12.75
C ILE A 95 25.75 3.17 13.12
N ILE A 96 24.71 3.65 13.81
CA ILE A 96 24.60 5.04 14.24
C ILE A 96 24.61 5.05 15.78
N SER A 97 25.61 5.72 16.36
CA SER A 97 25.75 5.87 17.81
C SER A 97 25.79 7.35 18.18
N PRO A 98 24.63 8.02 18.28
CA PRO A 98 24.57 9.46 18.52
C PRO A 98 25.23 9.87 19.83
N GLY A 99 25.16 9.02 20.87
CA GLY A 99 25.78 9.32 22.17
C GLY A 99 27.30 9.38 22.18
N ASN A 100 27.96 8.86 21.14
CA ASN A 100 29.42 8.90 20.96
C ASN A 100 29.84 9.72 19.73
N ASP A 101 28.90 10.44 19.11
CA ASP A 101 29.10 11.23 17.87
C ASP A 101 29.71 10.44 16.69
N THR A 102 29.50 9.12 16.65
CA THR A 102 30.05 8.24 15.61
C THR A 102 28.97 7.56 14.78
N PHE A 103 29.21 7.44 13.48
CA PHE A 103 28.40 6.65 12.56
C PHE A 103 29.30 5.91 11.55
N ASP A 104 28.90 4.70 11.17
CA ASP A 104 29.47 3.92 10.06
C ASP A 104 28.31 3.50 9.16
N ILE A 105 28.25 4.07 7.95
CA ILE A 105 27.15 3.88 7.01
C ILE A 105 27.73 3.43 5.67
N ASP A 106 27.24 2.28 5.20
CA ASP A 106 27.37 1.86 3.82
C ASP A 106 26.10 2.30 3.06
N PRO A 107 26.20 3.24 2.11
CA PRO A 107 25.04 3.77 1.40
C PRO A 107 24.44 2.80 0.40
N GLU A 108 25.02 1.61 0.19
CA GLU A 108 24.41 0.55 -0.61
C GLU A 108 23.05 0.15 -0.02
N ILE A 109 22.03 0.13 -0.87
CA ILE A 109 20.65 -0.21 -0.46
C ILE A 109 20.44 -1.71 -0.64
N GLU A 110 20.11 -2.38 0.45
CA GLU A 110 19.59 -3.76 0.42
C GLU A 110 18.06 -3.72 0.46
N THR A 111 17.44 -4.73 -0.16
CA THR A 111 15.99 -4.83 -0.27
C THR A 111 15.54 -6.22 0.14
N GLU A 112 14.62 -6.27 1.09
CA GLU A 112 13.97 -7.52 1.50
C GLU A 112 12.46 -7.39 1.27
N CYS A 113 11.88 -8.38 0.59
CA CYS A 113 10.45 -8.39 0.28
C CYS A 113 9.77 -9.64 0.82
N ILE A 114 8.55 -9.46 1.32
CA ILE A 114 7.64 -10.52 1.74
C ILE A 114 6.41 -10.46 0.83
N TYR A 115 5.89 -11.62 0.46
CA TYR A 115 4.73 -11.75 -0.41
C TYR A 115 3.52 -12.27 0.37
N VAL A 116 2.40 -11.56 0.28
CA VAL A 116 1.12 -11.90 0.90
C VAL A 116 0.13 -12.28 -0.19
N GLU A 117 -0.22 -13.55 -0.24
CA GLU A 117 -1.22 -14.05 -1.18
C GLU A 117 -2.64 -13.66 -0.74
N PRO A 118 -3.50 -13.19 -1.65
CA PRO A 118 -4.89 -12.96 -1.34
C PRO A 118 -5.55 -14.30 -1.01
N MET A 119 -6.08 -14.44 0.20
CA MET A 119 -6.82 -15.64 0.54
C MET A 119 -8.10 -15.70 -0.31
N LEU A 120 -8.27 -16.78 -1.07
CA LEU A 120 -9.59 -17.18 -1.53
C LEU A 120 -10.48 -17.33 -0.28
N PRO A 121 -11.73 -16.84 -0.28
CA PRO A 121 -12.63 -17.07 0.85
C PRO A 121 -12.89 -18.57 0.98
N LEU A 122 -12.10 -19.24 1.80
CA LEU A 122 -12.32 -20.62 2.23
C LEU A 122 -13.19 -20.55 3.48
N GLU A 123 -14.36 -21.20 3.42
CA GLU A 123 -15.18 -21.47 4.60
C GLU A 123 -14.29 -21.99 5.75
N ASN A 124 -14.30 -21.29 6.88
CA ASN A 124 -13.79 -21.73 8.18
C ASN A 124 -12.30 -22.17 8.24
N GLY A 125 -11.41 -21.27 8.66
CA GLY A 125 -10.08 -21.70 9.10
C GLY A 125 -9.14 -20.58 9.52
N THR A 126 -9.04 -20.36 10.83
CA THR A 126 -7.88 -19.84 11.59
C THR A 126 -6.99 -18.80 10.89
N LEU A 127 -7.15 -17.53 11.29
CA LEU A 127 -6.22 -16.44 11.00
C LEU A 127 -4.83 -16.79 11.57
N ARG A 128 -3.94 -17.35 10.74
CA ARG A 128 -2.54 -17.53 11.11
C ARG A 128 -1.93 -16.12 11.14
N LYS A 129 -1.90 -15.52 12.32
CA LYS A 129 -1.05 -14.34 12.60
C LYS A 129 0.39 -14.77 12.29
N THR A 130 0.89 -14.40 11.11
CA THR A 130 2.32 -14.37 10.89
C THR A 130 2.85 -13.22 11.74
N PRO A 131 3.69 -13.48 12.75
CA PRO A 131 4.37 -12.40 13.43
C PRO A 131 5.32 -11.78 12.42
N PHE A 132 4.95 -10.60 11.90
CA PHE A 132 5.89 -9.75 11.19
C PHE A 132 6.82 -9.15 12.24
N ASN A 133 7.93 -9.83 12.52
CA ASN A 133 9.05 -9.20 13.21
C ASN A 133 9.79 -8.37 12.18
N PHE A 134 9.50 -7.07 12.14
CA PHE A 134 10.47 -6.09 11.65
C PHE A 134 11.34 -5.62 12.83
#